data_AF-A0A5D3BR88-F1
#
_entry.id   AF-A0A5D3BR88-F1
#
_cell.length_a   1.000
_cell.length_b   1.000
_cell.length_c   1.000
_cell.angle_alpha   90.00
_cell.angle_beta   90.00
_cell.angle_gamma   90.00
#
_symmetry.space_group_name_H-M   'P 1'
#
loop_
_entity.id
_entity.type
_entity.pdbx_description
1 polymer ?
#
loop_
_entity_poly.entity_id
_entity_poly.type
_entity_poly.pdbx_seq_one_letter_code
_entity_poly.pdbx_strand_id
1 'polypeptide(L)'
;MKETADSTITTAPTVQKFERKRTLDKEHKDALDRAVSLNVPHAVSVDDEASREDDETQEPPTENEEFSTKTKPVSGRTNWDEVVEKLFHRNESGGLLLRKDVATATSEAPHQSQ
;
A
#
# COMPACT_ATOMS: atom_id res chain seq x y z
N MET A 1 -40.13 12.73 24.04
CA MET A 1 -39.43 11.65 24.77
C MET A 1 -37.95 11.98 24.75
N LYS A 2 -37.25 11.92 25.89
CA LYS A 2 -35.82 12.25 25.99
C LYS A 2 -35.02 11.03 25.56
N GLU A 3 -34.35 11.13 24.43
CA GLU A 3 -33.36 10.15 23.98
C GLU A 3 -32.06 10.43 24.74
N THR A 4 -31.78 9.63 25.77
CA THR A 4 -30.50 9.65 26.46
C THR A 4 -29.49 8.96 25.55
N ALA A 5 -28.72 9.74 24.80
CA ALA A 5 -27.57 9.26 24.06
C ALA A 5 -26.61 8.59 25.05
N ASP A 6 -26.57 7.26 25.01
CA ASP A 6 -25.60 6.44 25.73
C ASP A 6 -24.20 6.78 25.18
N SER A 7 -23.56 7.75 25.82
CA SER A 7 -22.24 8.23 25.43
C SER A 7 -21.24 7.15 25.82
N THR A 8 -20.96 6.24 24.88
CA THR A 8 -19.93 5.22 25.04
C THR A 8 -18.57 5.93 25.16
N ILE A 9 -18.05 6.00 26.38
CA ILE A 9 -16.71 6.51 26.65
C ILE A 9 -15.71 5.51 26.08
N THR A 10 -15.03 5.88 24.99
CA THR A 10 -14.00 5.05 24.36
C THR A 10 -12.63 5.38 24.96
N THR A 11 -11.99 4.40 25.58
CA THR A 11 -10.61 4.53 26.07
C THR A 11 -9.66 3.95 25.01
N ALA A 12 -8.55 4.64 24.75
CA ALA A 12 -7.58 4.20 23.77
C ALA A 12 -7.03 2.79 24.09
N PRO A 13 -6.85 1.92 23.09
CA PRO A 13 -6.38 0.56 23.31
C PRO A 13 -4.93 0.56 23.81
N THR A 14 -4.65 -0.27 24.82
CA THR A 14 -3.31 -0.41 25.42
C THR A 14 -2.25 -0.89 24.43
N VAL A 15 -2.66 -1.63 23.39
CA VAL A 15 -1.79 -2.10 22.31
C VAL A 15 -2.38 -1.65 20.98
N GLN A 16 -1.68 -0.78 20.28
CA GLN A 16 -2.08 -0.27 18.96
C GLN A 16 -1.78 -1.33 17.89
N LYS A 17 -2.72 -2.25 17.69
CA LYS A 17 -2.67 -3.24 16.61
C LYS A 17 -3.80 -3.01 15.61
N PHE A 18 -3.51 -3.22 14.33
CA PHE A 18 -4.50 -3.29 13.27
C PHE A 18 -4.55 -4.71 12.74
N GLU A 19 -5.71 -5.35 12.83
CA GLU A 19 -5.96 -6.65 12.23
C GLU A 19 -6.63 -6.42 10.88
N ARG A 20 -6.01 -6.93 9.81
CA ARG A 20 -6.64 -6.95 8.49
C ARG A 20 -7.81 -7.93 8.53
N LYS A 21 -9.03 -7.41 8.52
CA LYS A 21 -10.24 -8.22 8.39
C LYS A 21 -10.28 -8.78 6.96
N ARG A 22 -10.32 -10.11 6.81
CA ARG A 22 -10.48 -10.78 5.51
C ARG A 22 -11.93 -10.70 5.04
N THR A 23 -12.42 -9.49 4.84
CA THR A 23 -13.81 -9.22 4.45
C THR A 23 -13.96 -8.87 2.97
N LEU A 24 -12.85 -8.77 2.23
CA LEU A 24 -12.82 -8.40 0.83
C LEU A 24 -13.74 -9.28 -0.03
N ASP A 25 -13.67 -10.61 0.11
CA ASP A 25 -14.51 -11.54 -0.68
C ASP A 25 -16.01 -11.33 -0.42
N LYS A 26 -16.36 -10.98 0.82
CA LYS A 26 -17.74 -10.71 1.21
C LYS A 26 -18.20 -9.36 0.64
N GLU A 27 -17.38 -8.34 0.77
CA GLU A 27 -17.66 -6.98 0.27
C GLU A 27 -17.73 -6.95 -1.26
N HIS A 28 -16.92 -7.77 -1.94
CA HIS A 28 -16.96 -7.92 -3.40
C HIS A 28 -18.31 -8.48 -3.89
N LYS A 29 -18.77 -9.58 -3.29
CA LYS A 29 -20.09 -10.15 -3.63
C LYS A 29 -21.24 -9.18 -3.32
N ASP A 30 -21.19 -8.54 -2.15
CA ASP A 30 -22.19 -7.52 -1.75
C ASP A 30 -22.22 -6.32 -2.73
N ALA A 31 -21.05 -5.88 -3.22
CA ALA A 31 -20.96 -4.80 -4.18
C ALA A 31 -21.59 -5.16 -5.54
N LEU A 32 -21.37 -6.38 -6.04
CA LEU A 32 -21.98 -6.87 -7.28
C LEU A 32 -23.51 -6.95 -7.13
N ASP A 33 -24.00 -7.58 -6.07
CA ASP A 33 -25.44 -7.71 -5.78
C ASP A 33 -26.12 -6.34 -5.68
N ARG A 34 -25.45 -5.38 -5.02
CA ARG A 34 -25.95 -4.02 -4.87
C ARG A 34 -25.96 -3.25 -6.18
N ALA A 35 -24.94 -3.42 -7.03
CA ALA A 35 -24.88 -2.77 -8.34
C ALA A 35 -26.03 -3.26 -9.25
N VAL A 36 -26.29 -4.58 -9.24
CA VAL A 36 -27.43 -5.18 -9.94
C VAL A 36 -28.76 -4.64 -9.39
N SER A 37 -28.90 -4.60 -8.06
CA SER A 37 -30.13 -4.10 -7.39
C SER A 37 -30.40 -2.61 -7.66
N LEU A 38 -29.36 -1.81 -7.88
CA LEU A 38 -29.48 -0.39 -8.24
C LEU A 38 -29.65 -0.18 -9.75
N ASN A 39 -29.80 -1.26 -10.53
CA ASN A 39 -29.89 -1.21 -11.99
C ASN A 39 -28.76 -0.39 -12.62
N VAL A 40 -27.55 -0.49 -12.06
CA VAL A 40 -26.37 0.17 -12.63
C VAL A 40 -26.12 -0.42 -14.03
N PRO A 41 -25.95 0.40 -15.08
CA PRO A 41 -25.69 -0.10 -16.42
C PRO A 41 -24.47 -1.02 -16.44
N HIS A 42 -24.58 -2.14 -17.15
CA HIS A 42 -23.54 -3.17 -17.26
C HIS A 42 -23.13 -3.83 -15.94
N ALA A 43 -23.94 -3.74 -14.87
CA ALA A 43 -23.71 -4.51 -13.66
C ALA A 43 -23.80 -6.01 -13.98
N VAL A 44 -22.73 -6.73 -13.63
CA VAL A 44 -22.60 -8.17 -13.81
C VAL A 44 -23.02 -8.87 -12.52
N SER A 45 -23.78 -9.95 -12.62
CA SER A 45 -24.16 -10.75 -11.45
C SER A 45 -22.98 -11.60 -10.98
N VAL A 46 -22.99 -12.04 -9.73
CA VAL A 46 -21.93 -12.90 -9.18
C VAL A 46 -21.75 -14.19 -9.99
N ASP A 47 -22.85 -14.73 -10.55
CA ASP A 47 -22.83 -15.94 -11.38
C ASP A 47 -22.22 -15.70 -12.77
N ASP A 48 -22.43 -14.51 -13.34
CA ASP A 48 -21.86 -14.11 -14.62
C ASP A 48 -20.35 -13.78 -14.50
N GLU A 49 -19.89 -13.19 -13.39
CA GLU A 49 -18.46 -12.95 -13.13
C GLU A 49 -17.67 -14.26 -13.05
N ALA A 50 -18.20 -15.26 -12.35
CA ALA A 50 -17.56 -16.57 -12.24
C ALA A 50 -17.42 -17.28 -13.60
N SER A 51 -18.30 -16.95 -14.55
CA SER A 51 -18.25 -17.47 -15.92
C SER A 51 -17.31 -16.68 -16.83
N ARG A 52 -17.04 -15.40 -16.50
CA ARG A 52 -16.12 -14.52 -17.23
C ARG A 52 -14.66 -14.77 -16.89
N GLU A 53 -14.32 -15.17 -15.66
CA GLU A 53 -12.94 -15.54 -15.32
C GLU A 53 -12.37 -16.67 -16.22
N ASP A 54 -13.23 -17.54 -16.78
CA ASP A 54 -12.82 -18.58 -17.74
C ASP A 54 -12.64 -18.04 -19.18
N ASP A 55 -13.34 -16.95 -19.53
CA ASP A 55 -13.33 -16.35 -20.88
C ASP A 55 -12.34 -15.18 -21.02
N GLU A 56 -11.93 -14.54 -19.91
CA GLU A 56 -10.96 -13.42 -19.90
C GLU A 56 -9.51 -13.83 -20.24
N THR A 57 -9.28 -15.10 -20.61
CA THR A 57 -8.05 -15.50 -21.32
C THR A 57 -8.11 -15.15 -22.82
N GLN A 58 -9.26 -14.72 -23.36
CA GLN A 58 -9.37 -14.19 -24.71
C GLN A 58 -9.30 -12.66 -24.70
N GLU A 59 -8.12 -12.16 -25.04
CA GLU A 59 -7.90 -10.75 -25.35
C GLU A 59 -8.87 -10.26 -26.45
N PRO A 60 -9.37 -9.01 -26.39
CA PRO A 60 -10.22 -8.47 -27.43
C PRO A 60 -9.47 -8.44 -28.79
N PRO A 61 -10.17 -8.67 -29.92
CA PRO A 61 -9.52 -8.71 -31.23
C PRO A 61 -8.99 -7.31 -31.56
N THR A 62 -7.68 -7.26 -31.77
CA THR A 62 -6.93 -6.11 -32.25
C THR A 62 -7.28 -5.84 -33.71
N GLU A 63 -7.75 -4.62 -34.02
CA GLU A 63 -7.72 -4.08 -35.37
C GLU A 63 -7.04 -2.71 -35.34
N ASN A 64 -5.77 -2.71 -35.76
CA ASN A 64 -4.93 -1.62 -36.28
C ASN A 64 -4.95 -0.24 -35.58
N GLU A 65 -3.89 0.08 -34.84
CA GLU A 65 -2.77 0.86 -35.42
C GLU A 65 -1.50 0.67 -34.57
N GLU A 66 -0.37 0.66 -35.25
CA GLU A 66 0.99 0.50 -34.78
C GLU A 66 1.31 1.22 -33.45
N PHE A 67 1.44 0.48 -32.35
CA PHE A 67 2.38 0.86 -31.29
C PHE A 67 2.99 -0.40 -30.67
N SER A 68 4.03 -0.89 -31.34
CA SER A 68 5.00 -1.79 -30.71
C SER A 68 5.76 -1.00 -29.63
N THR A 69 5.13 -0.79 -28.48
CA THR A 69 5.89 -0.55 -27.26
C THR A 69 5.82 -1.78 -26.40
N LYS A 70 6.81 -2.65 -26.62
CA LYS A 70 7.45 -3.38 -25.54
C LYS A 70 7.81 -2.39 -24.45
N THR A 71 6.87 -2.04 -23.57
CA THR A 71 7.17 -1.33 -22.35
C THR A 71 7.94 -2.34 -21.51
N LYS A 72 9.27 -2.26 -21.62
CA LYS A 72 10.16 -2.77 -20.58
C LYS A 72 9.55 -2.29 -19.26
N PRO A 73 9.43 -3.12 -18.22
CA PRO A 73 9.06 -2.60 -16.91
C PRO A 73 10.08 -1.51 -16.61
N VAL A 74 9.63 -0.25 -16.66
CA VAL A 74 10.45 0.87 -16.22
C VAL A 74 10.67 0.56 -14.75
N SER A 75 11.89 0.12 -14.45
CA SER A 75 12.43 -0.04 -13.10
C SER A 75 12.52 1.35 -12.47
N GLY A 76 11.38 2.00 -12.28
CA GLY A 76 11.22 3.38 -11.82
C GLY A 76 10.78 3.45 -10.36
N ARG A 77 10.59 2.31 -9.70
CA ARG A 77 10.48 2.24 -8.25
C ARG A 77 11.89 2.16 -7.68
N THR A 78 12.35 3.26 -7.06
CA THR A 78 13.53 3.22 -6.20
C THR A 78 13.30 2.14 -5.14
N ASN A 79 14.18 1.16 -5.08
CA ASN A 79 14.16 0.13 -4.06
C ASN A 79 14.40 0.80 -2.68
N TRP A 80 13.60 0.45 -1.68
CA TRP A 80 13.69 1.05 -0.35
C TRP A 80 15.02 0.74 0.36
N ASP A 81 15.59 -0.45 0.11
CA ASP A 81 16.90 -0.85 0.64
C ASP A 81 18.00 0.09 0.11
N GLU A 82 17.98 0.42 -1.19
CA GLU A 82 18.93 1.37 -1.78
C GLU A 82 18.81 2.78 -1.18
N VAL A 83 17.59 3.22 -0.85
CA VAL A 83 17.37 4.52 -0.18
C VAL A 83 17.98 4.50 1.22
N VAL A 84 17.77 3.41 1.97
CA VAL A 84 18.33 3.24 3.31
C VAL A 84 19.86 3.21 3.27
N GLU A 85 20.46 2.49 2.33
CA GLU A 85 21.93 2.46 2.17
C GLU A 85 22.52 3.83 1.82
N LYS A 86 21.82 4.63 1.00
CA LYS A 86 22.26 5.99 0.64
C LYS A 86 22.15 6.98 1.81
N LEU A 87 21.14 6.84 2.68
CA LEU A 87 20.92 7.77 3.80
C LEU A 87 21.68 7.39 5.08
N PHE A 88 21.97 6.12 5.30
CA PHE A 88 22.54 5.63 6.56
C PHE A 88 23.87 4.89 6.39
N HIS A 89 24.67 4.87 7.44
CA HIS A 89 25.81 3.96 7.61
C HIS A 89 25.56 3.01 8.77
N ARG A 90 26.08 1.79 8.66
CA ARG A 90 26.13 0.84 9.76
C ARG A 90 27.28 1.21 10.70
N ASN A 91 27.00 1.38 11.98
CA ASN A 91 28.04 1.53 13.00
C ASN A 91 28.53 0.17 13.49
N GLU A 92 29.57 0.16 14.33
CA GLU A 92 30.21 -1.05 14.86
C GLU A 92 29.26 -1.94 15.68
N SER A 93 28.19 -1.37 16.27
CA SER A 93 27.16 -2.11 17.00
C SER A 93 26.03 -2.63 16.11
N GLY A 94 26.06 -2.35 14.81
CA GLY A 94 25.02 -2.73 13.86
C GLY A 94 23.79 -1.81 13.85
N GLY A 95 23.85 -0.63 14.47
CA GLY A 95 22.86 0.43 14.31
C GLY A 95 23.04 1.21 12.99
N LEU A 96 21.98 1.87 12.52
CA LEU A 96 22.00 2.76 11.36
C LEU A 96 22.12 4.22 11.83
N LEU A 97 23.14 4.94 11.35
CA LEU A 97 23.37 6.36 11.64
C LEU A 97 23.26 7.18 10.36
N LEU A 98 22.57 8.33 10.42
CA LEU A 98 22.41 9.20 9.27
C LEU A 98 23.77 9.77 8.85
N ARG A 99 24.08 9.76 7.55
CA ARG A 99 25.41 10.21 7.06
C ARG A 99 25.74 11.65 7.48
N LYS A 100 24.73 12.51 7.60
CA LYS A 100 24.88 13.92 7.98
C LYS A 100 25.39 14.10 9.43
N ASP A 101 25.00 13.21 10.34
CA ASP A 101 25.29 13.36 11.77
C ASP A 101 26.68 12.84 12.14
N VAL A 102 27.23 11.92 11.33
CA VAL A 102 28.62 11.44 11.47
C VAL A 102 29.62 12.55 11.12
N ALA A 103 29.32 13.39 10.13
CA ALA A 103 30.21 14.47 9.70
C ALA A 103 30.40 15.56 10.76
N THR A 104 29.43 15.74 11.66
CA THR A 104 29.49 16.73 12.74
C THR A 104 30.26 16.26 13.98
N ALA A 105 30.48 14.95 14.13
CA ALA A 105 31.13 14.39 15.32
C ALA A 105 32.68 14.36 15.24
N THR A 106 33.28 14.52 14.05
CA THR A 106 34.75 14.46 13.86
C THR A 106 35.44 15.83 14.01
N SER A 107 34.70 16.91 14.26
CA SER A 107 35.24 18.28 14.36
C SER A 107 35.50 18.77 15.80
N GLU A 108 35.39 17.91 16.82
CA GLU A 108 35.67 18.29 18.20
C GLU A 108 36.91 17.55 18.72
N ALA A 109 38.09 17.98 18.29
CA ALA A 109 39.37 17.59 18.89
C ALA A 109 39.65 18.48 20.12
N PRO A 110 40.05 17.92 21.27
CA PRO A 110 40.24 18.70 22.48
C PRO A 110 41.53 19.52 22.36
N HIS A 111 41.41 20.85 22.41
CA HIS A 111 42.54 21.73 22.70
C HIS A 111 43.00 21.49 24.14
N GLN A 112 44.04 20.68 24.32
CA GLN A 112 44.90 20.78 25.50
C GLN A 112 45.76 22.04 25.36
N SER A 113 45.54 23.01 26.25
CA SER A 113 46.54 24.04 26.55
C SER A 113 47.18 23.72 27.90
N GLN A 114 48.51 23.66 27.88
CA GLN A 114 49.39 23.65 29.05
C GLN A 114 49.32 24.97 29.82
#